data_AF-A0A662IQA3-F1
#
_entry.id   AF-A0A662IQA3-F1
#
_cell.length_a   1.000
_cell.length_b   1.000
_cell.length_c   1.000
_cell.angle_alpha   90.00
_cell.angle_beta   90.00
_cell.angle_gamma   90.00
#
_symmetry.space_group_name_H-M   'P 1'
#
loop_
_entity.id
_entity.type
_entity.pdbx_description
1 polymer ?
#
loop_
_entity_poly.entity_id
_entity_poly.type
_entity_poly.pdbx_seq_one_letter_code
_entity_poly.pdbx_strand_id
1 'polypeptide(L)'
;MWRLLVTTDVGKEQWTWWEILDTIFPYDANVYVRIFNRRGVLLVWSQLPGNQLMKLLMNRLTRAYKLVQFDDCCPARLRDIIFTAKRLVGGLRDISIESEVRGDYLGINEKELTDILIRELNCLGGEKKLMVEVVWDIVGLSLSSRSEGVLRTKRTG
;
A
#
# COMPACT_ATOMS: atom_id res chain seq x y z
N MET A 1 3.58 -11.64 4.68
CA MET A 1 3.96 -10.44 3.91
C MET A 1 2.92 -9.36 4.17
N TRP A 2 3.28 -8.07 4.21
CA TRP A 2 2.27 -7.01 4.30
C TRP A 2 1.39 -7.07 3.06
N ARG A 3 0.06 -7.03 3.25
CA ARG A 3 -0.92 -7.24 2.18
C ARG A 3 -1.66 -5.98 1.80
N LEU A 4 -1.82 -5.07 2.76
CA LEU A 4 -2.72 -3.95 2.63
C LEU A 4 -2.23 -2.75 3.44
N LEU A 5 -2.35 -1.57 2.84
CA LEU A 5 -2.33 -0.29 3.52
C LEU A 5 -3.77 0.22 3.68
N VAL A 6 -4.09 0.68 4.88
CA VAL A 6 -5.35 1.34 5.18
C VAL A 6 -5.07 2.76 5.65
N THR A 7 -5.75 3.74 5.06
CA THR A 7 -5.74 5.12 5.50
C THR A 7 -7.08 5.50 6.12
N THR A 8 -7.03 6.11 7.29
CA THR A 8 -8.17 6.49 8.14
C THR A 8 -8.07 7.94 8.58
N ASP A 9 -9.17 8.50 9.06
CA ASP A 9 -9.17 9.75 9.82
C ASP A 9 -8.11 9.70 10.94
N VAL A 10 -7.34 10.77 11.08
CA VAL A 10 -6.31 10.89 12.14
C VAL A 10 -6.96 10.80 13.51
N GLY A 11 -6.43 9.96 14.39
CA GLY A 11 -6.99 9.68 15.71
C GLY A 11 -8.03 8.55 15.73
N LYS A 12 -8.40 7.99 14.56
CA LYS A 12 -9.29 6.82 14.43
C LYS A 12 -8.57 5.53 14.10
N GLU A 13 -7.23 5.51 14.20
CA GLU A 13 -6.43 4.33 13.90
C GLU A 13 -6.76 3.15 14.83
N GLN A 14 -6.89 3.38 16.14
CA GLN A 14 -7.23 2.32 17.09
C GLN A 14 -8.62 1.72 16.83
N TRP A 15 -9.58 2.55 16.42
CA TRP A 15 -10.92 2.08 16.07
C TRP A 15 -10.89 1.21 14.81
N THR A 16 -10.25 1.72 13.76
CA THR A 16 -10.07 1.01 12.49
C THR A 16 -9.30 -0.30 12.69
N TRP A 17 -8.34 -0.32 13.60
CA TRP A 17 -7.60 -1.53 13.99
C TRP A 17 -8.52 -2.63 14.53
N TRP A 18 -9.44 -2.29 15.45
CA TRP A 18 -10.43 -3.24 15.95
C TRP A 18 -11.34 -3.76 14.83
N GLU A 19 -11.88 -2.87 13.99
CA GLU A 19 -12.74 -3.26 12.87
C GLU A 19 -12.04 -4.23 11.90
N ILE A 20 -10.75 -4.00 11.61
CA ILE A 20 -9.93 -4.88 10.77
C ILE A 20 -9.76 -6.25 11.43
N LEU A 21 -9.38 -6.29 12.70
CA LEU A 21 -9.18 -7.55 13.42
C LEU A 21 -10.47 -8.36 13.52
N ASP A 22 -11.56 -7.75 13.97
CA ASP A 22 -12.86 -8.45 14.14
C ASP A 22 -13.38 -9.00 12.80
N THR A 23 -13.09 -8.30 11.70
CA THR A 23 -13.48 -8.75 10.36
C THR A 23 -12.64 -9.91 9.86
N ILE A 24 -11.32 -9.90 10.10
CA ILE A 24 -10.39 -10.88 9.51
C ILE A 24 -10.17 -12.09 10.40
N PHE A 25 -10.19 -11.93 11.72
CA PHE A 25 -9.87 -12.98 12.70
C PHE A 25 -10.64 -14.30 12.48
N PRO A 26 -11.93 -14.31 12.08
CA PRO A 26 -12.64 -15.56 11.76
C PRO A 26 -12.04 -16.36 10.59
N TYR A 27 -11.26 -15.71 9.71
CA TYR A 27 -10.68 -16.30 8.51
C TYR A 27 -9.16 -16.49 8.61
N ASP A 28 -8.49 -15.66 9.42
CA ASP A 28 -7.06 -15.75 9.72
C ASP A 28 -6.78 -15.30 11.15
N ALA A 29 -6.63 -16.27 12.06
CA ALA A 29 -6.34 -16.02 13.46
C ALA A 29 -4.96 -15.40 13.71
N ASN A 30 -4.07 -15.41 12.71
CA ASN A 30 -2.73 -14.82 12.81
C ASN A 30 -2.66 -13.40 12.22
N VAL A 31 -3.80 -12.81 11.84
CA VAL A 31 -3.83 -11.44 11.32
C VAL A 31 -3.10 -10.48 12.26
N TYR A 32 -2.24 -9.65 11.67
CA TYR A 32 -1.47 -8.66 12.41
C TYR A 32 -1.63 -7.30 11.77
N VAL A 33 -1.94 -6.29 12.59
CA VAL A 33 -2.12 -4.92 12.12
C VAL A 33 -1.17 -4.02 12.90
N ARG A 34 -0.28 -3.35 12.17
CA ARG A 34 0.62 -2.34 12.74
C ARG A 34 0.00 -0.97 12.55
N ILE A 35 -0.12 -0.25 13.67
CA ILE A 35 -0.69 1.09 13.72
C ILE A 35 0.44 2.13 13.67
N PHE A 36 0.25 3.14 12.83
CA PHE A 36 1.07 4.34 12.83
C PHE A 36 0.23 5.50 13.39
N ASN A 37 0.26 5.63 14.72
CA ASN A 37 -0.59 6.56 15.47
C ASN A 37 -0.36 8.03 15.06
N ARG A 38 -1.45 8.81 15.06
CA ARG A 38 -1.49 10.24 14.70
C ARG A 38 -1.13 10.53 13.25
N ARG A 39 -1.22 9.52 12.39
CA ARG A 39 -0.84 9.59 10.97
C ARG A 39 -1.92 9.03 10.06
N GLY A 40 -2.97 8.45 10.63
CA GLY A 40 -4.10 7.90 9.90
C GLY A 40 -3.72 6.67 9.08
N VAL A 41 -2.72 5.88 9.49
CA VAL A 41 -2.16 4.81 8.65
C VAL A 41 -2.06 3.49 9.43
N LEU A 42 -2.51 2.42 8.79
CA LEU A 42 -2.35 1.05 9.28
C LEU A 42 -1.79 0.17 8.17
N LEU A 43 -0.92 -0.75 8.55
CA LEU A 43 -0.48 -1.85 7.69
C LEU A 43 -1.11 -3.15 8.19
N VAL A 44 -1.62 -3.95 7.27
CA VAL A 44 -2.24 -5.25 7.57
C VAL A 44 -1.41 -6.37 6.96
N TRP A 45 -1.02 -7.31 7.81
CA TRP A 45 -0.44 -8.59 7.45
C TRP A 45 -1.49 -9.67 7.68
N SER A 46 -1.63 -10.56 6.70
CA SER A 46 -2.50 -11.72 6.80
C SER A 46 -2.03 -12.81 5.82
N GLN A 47 -2.38 -14.05 6.14
CA GLN A 47 -2.25 -15.20 5.26
C GLN A 47 -3.23 -15.14 4.08
N LEU A 48 -4.35 -14.41 4.23
CA LEU A 48 -5.33 -14.23 3.17
C LEU A 48 -4.75 -13.44 1.99
N PRO A 49 -5.16 -13.77 0.75
CA PRO A 49 -4.88 -12.96 -0.43
C PRO A 49 -5.38 -11.52 -0.28
N GLY A 50 -4.62 -10.55 -0.81
CA GLY A 50 -4.95 -9.13 -0.70
C GLY A 50 -6.33 -8.78 -1.28
N ASN A 51 -6.74 -9.41 -2.37
CA ASN A 51 -8.07 -9.23 -2.97
C ASN A 51 -9.20 -9.73 -2.06
N GLN A 52 -8.98 -10.81 -1.30
CA GLN A 52 -9.94 -11.30 -0.32
C GLN A 52 -10.05 -10.34 0.86
N LEU A 53 -8.92 -9.81 1.35
CA LEU A 53 -8.90 -8.77 2.39
C LEU A 53 -9.66 -7.53 1.96
N MET A 54 -9.41 -7.05 0.73
CA MET A 54 -10.15 -5.92 0.16
C MET A 54 -11.65 -6.18 0.20
N LYS A 55 -12.12 -7.34 -0.28
CA LYS A 55 -13.55 -7.71 -0.28
C LYS A 55 -14.16 -7.79 1.12
N LEU A 56 -13.42 -8.34 2.09
CA LEU A 56 -13.90 -8.48 3.47
C LEU A 56 -14.02 -7.12 4.16
N LEU A 57 -13.05 -6.23 3.96
CA LEU A 57 -12.98 -4.93 4.63
C LEU A 57 -13.80 -3.84 3.93
N MET A 58 -14.10 -4.02 2.64
CA MET A 58 -14.89 -3.08 1.87
C MET A 58 -16.24 -2.82 2.55
N ASN A 59 -16.54 -1.54 2.80
CA ASN A 59 -17.75 -1.06 3.48
C ASN A 59 -17.92 -1.49 4.95
N ARG A 60 -16.91 -2.13 5.56
CA ARG A 60 -16.93 -2.47 7.00
C ARG A 60 -16.15 -1.49 7.87
N LEU A 61 -15.21 -0.77 7.27
CA LEU A 61 -14.36 0.18 7.97
C LEU A 61 -15.01 1.56 7.98
N THR A 62 -15.49 2.01 9.14
CA THR A 62 -16.32 3.22 9.23
C THR A 62 -15.53 4.52 9.13
N ARG A 63 -14.22 4.47 9.39
CA ARG A 63 -13.32 5.63 9.37
C ARG A 63 -12.19 5.54 8.35
N ALA A 64 -12.13 4.44 7.59
CA ALA A 64 -11.15 4.27 6.53
C ALA A 64 -11.67 4.83 5.20
N TYR A 65 -10.84 5.66 4.54
CA TYR A 65 -11.17 6.29 3.26
C TYR A 65 -10.28 5.83 2.09
N LYS A 66 -9.22 5.05 2.37
CA LYS A 66 -8.33 4.50 1.35
C LYS A 66 -7.88 3.11 1.77
N LEU A 67 -8.03 2.14 0.88
CA LEU A 67 -7.46 0.81 1.00
C LEU A 67 -6.58 0.57 -0.24
N VAL A 68 -5.33 0.18 -0.03
CA VAL A 68 -4.38 -0.14 -1.10
C VAL A 68 -3.86 -1.54 -0.90
N GLN A 69 -4.22 -2.44 -1.81
CA GLN A 69 -3.64 -3.77 -1.87
C GLN A 69 -2.19 -3.70 -2.35
N PHE A 70 -1.30 -4.42 -1.68
CA PHE A 70 0.06 -4.62 -2.13
C PHE A 70 0.18 -5.92 -2.91
N ASP A 71 0.75 -5.83 -4.12
CA ASP A 71 1.18 -7.00 -4.88
C ASP A 71 2.53 -7.51 -4.34
N ASP A 72 3.35 -6.59 -3.81
CA ASP A 72 4.66 -6.88 -3.22
C ASP A 72 5.02 -5.86 -2.13
N CYS A 73 5.96 -6.20 -1.25
CA CYS A 73 6.43 -5.31 -0.19
C CYS A 73 7.89 -5.59 0.18
N CYS A 74 8.61 -4.56 0.56
CA CYS A 74 10.02 -4.66 0.93
C CYS A 74 10.38 -3.66 2.04
N PRO A 75 11.56 -3.79 2.68
CA PRO A 75 12.09 -2.75 3.55
C PRO A 75 12.25 -1.42 2.81
N ALA A 76 12.09 -0.30 3.52
CA ALA A 76 12.30 1.05 2.99
C ALA A 76 13.79 1.37 2.79
N ARG A 77 14.41 0.67 1.83
CA ARG A 77 15.76 0.91 1.34
C ARG A 77 15.71 1.00 -0.16
N LEU A 78 16.33 2.03 -0.73
CA LEU A 78 16.23 2.32 -2.16
C LEU A 78 16.56 1.11 -3.05
N ARG A 79 17.61 0.34 -2.70
CA ARG A 79 17.99 -0.89 -3.41
C ARG A 79 16.86 -1.94 -3.42
N ASP A 80 16.22 -2.16 -2.27
CA ASP A 80 15.17 -3.17 -2.13
C ASP A 80 13.90 -2.74 -2.86
N ILE A 81 13.58 -1.44 -2.85
CA ILE A 81 12.47 -0.86 -3.61
C ILE A 81 12.69 -1.06 -5.10
N ILE A 82 13.87 -0.68 -5.63
CA ILE A 82 14.19 -0.83 -7.05
C ILE A 82 14.14 -2.31 -7.45
N PHE A 83 14.73 -3.21 -6.66
CA PHE A 83 14.72 -4.64 -6.94
C PHE A 83 13.29 -5.20 -7.00
N THR A 84 12.47 -4.85 -6.01
CA THR A 84 11.08 -5.30 -5.91
C THR A 84 10.24 -4.74 -7.05
N ALA A 85 10.43 -3.46 -7.38
CA ALA A 85 9.77 -2.82 -8.52
C ALA A 85 10.15 -3.48 -9.84
N LYS A 86 11.45 -3.74 -10.10
CA LYS A 86 11.93 -4.46 -11.29
C LYS A 86 11.28 -5.84 -11.40
N ARG A 87 11.19 -6.57 -10.30
CA ARG A 87 10.54 -7.89 -10.25
C ARG A 87 9.04 -7.81 -10.56
N LEU A 88 8.34 -6.83 -10.00
CA LEU A 88 6.89 -6.67 -10.16
C LEU A 88 6.51 -6.19 -11.57
N VAL A 89 7.26 -5.21 -12.09
CA VAL A 89 7.09 -4.64 -13.44
C VAL A 89 7.53 -5.63 -14.52
N GLY A 90 8.58 -6.42 -14.26
CA GLY A 90 9.18 -7.30 -15.24
C GLY A 90 9.76 -6.52 -16.41
N GLY A 91 9.34 -6.85 -17.64
CA GLY A 91 9.80 -6.20 -18.88
C GLY A 91 8.88 -5.09 -19.41
N LEU A 92 7.84 -4.71 -18.69
CA LEU A 92 6.89 -3.68 -19.12
C LEU A 92 7.54 -2.29 -19.07
N ARG A 93 7.43 -1.53 -20.16
CA ARG A 93 7.98 -0.15 -20.25
C ARG A 93 6.90 0.93 -20.24
N ASP A 94 5.69 0.59 -20.66
CA ASP A 94 4.55 1.53 -20.74
C ASP A 94 3.82 1.60 -19.39
N ILE A 95 4.55 2.04 -18.37
CA ILE A 95 4.05 2.17 -16.99
C ILE A 95 4.27 3.59 -16.49
N SER A 96 3.23 4.18 -15.93
CA SER A 96 3.31 5.38 -15.11
C SER A 96 3.67 5.01 -13.67
N ILE A 97 4.45 5.85 -12.98
CA ILE A 97 4.86 5.63 -11.59
C ILE A 97 4.28 6.73 -10.72
N GLU A 98 3.69 6.35 -9.59
CA GLU A 98 3.28 7.28 -8.53
C GLU A 98 3.87 6.78 -7.21
N SER A 99 4.55 7.67 -6.49
CA SER A 99 5.10 7.37 -5.18
C SER A 99 4.43 8.25 -4.12
N GLU A 100 4.10 7.68 -2.98
CA GLU A 100 3.67 8.39 -1.78
C GLU A 100 4.63 8.04 -0.64
N VAL A 101 5.23 9.03 0.01
CA VAL A 101 6.27 8.85 1.04
C VAL A 101 5.77 9.37 2.37
N ARG A 102 5.46 8.43 3.27
CA ARG A 102 4.95 8.71 4.60
C ARG A 102 6.07 8.56 5.62
N GLY A 103 6.44 9.69 6.21
CA GLY A 103 7.55 9.78 7.16
C GLY A 103 8.87 10.17 6.49
N ASP A 104 9.96 10.04 7.24
CA ASP A 104 11.29 10.53 6.90
C ASP A 104 12.33 9.40 6.77
N TYR A 105 11.91 8.14 6.87
CA TYR A 105 12.80 6.98 6.94
C TYR A 105 13.69 6.78 5.71
N LEU A 106 13.19 7.07 4.50
CA LEU A 106 13.92 6.82 3.25
C LEU A 106 14.95 7.92 2.92
N GLY A 107 14.89 9.07 3.60
CA GLY A 107 15.79 10.20 3.37
C GLY A 107 15.65 10.89 2.01
N ILE A 108 14.63 10.55 1.22
CA ILE A 108 14.28 11.17 -0.07
C ILE A 108 12.77 11.43 -0.12
N ASN A 109 12.36 12.42 -0.91
CA ASN A 109 10.94 12.76 -1.08
C ASN A 109 10.27 11.96 -2.21
N GLU A 110 8.95 12.14 -2.35
CA GLU A 110 8.09 11.45 -3.33
C GLU A 110 8.55 11.65 -4.77
N LYS A 111 8.94 12.88 -5.12
CA LYS A 111 9.39 13.23 -6.47
C LYS A 111 10.73 12.57 -6.78
N GLU A 112 11.68 12.66 -5.86
CA GLU A 112 13.00 12.02 -6.00
C GLU A 112 12.88 10.50 -6.17
N LEU A 113 12.04 9.84 -5.34
CA LEU A 113 11.80 8.41 -5.47
C LEU A 113 11.18 8.07 -6.83
N THR A 114 10.20 8.84 -7.29
CA THR A 114 9.56 8.65 -8.59
C THR A 114 10.55 8.79 -9.73
N ASP A 115 11.38 9.84 -9.73
CA ASP A 115 12.39 10.09 -10.76
C ASP A 115 13.44 8.97 -10.81
N ILE A 116 13.89 8.49 -9.64
CA ILE A 116 14.82 7.36 -9.55
C ILE A 116 14.19 6.10 -10.14
N LEU A 117 12.94 5.78 -9.80
CA LEU A 117 12.27 4.59 -10.31
C LEU A 117 12.01 4.68 -11.81
N ILE A 118 11.64 5.84 -12.36
CA ILE A 118 11.47 6.02 -13.81
C ILE A 118 12.78 5.69 -14.52
N ARG A 119 13.91 6.22 -14.03
CA ARG A 119 15.24 5.98 -14.61
C ARG A 119 15.66 4.52 -14.50
N GLU A 120 15.50 3.91 -13.33
CA GLU A 120 15.96 2.55 -13.05
C GLU A 120 15.12 1.47 -13.74
N LEU A 121 13.83 1.73 -13.94
CA LEU A 121 12.90 0.81 -14.61
C LEU A 121 12.81 1.07 -16.11
N ASN A 122 13.37 2.18 -16.61
CA ASN A 122 13.28 2.62 -17.99
C ASN A 122 11.82 2.72 -18.48
N CYS A 123 10.98 3.35 -17.65
CA CYS A 123 9.56 3.54 -17.92
C CYS A 123 9.33 4.76 -18.82
N LEU A 124 8.44 4.64 -19.80
CA LEU A 124 8.11 5.68 -20.78
C LEU A 124 6.75 6.36 -20.52
N GLY A 125 6.04 5.92 -19.47
CA GLY A 125 4.65 6.29 -19.22
C GLY A 125 3.68 5.40 -19.98
N GLY A 126 2.47 5.24 -19.46
CA GLY A 126 1.43 4.40 -20.06
C GLY A 126 0.20 4.24 -19.17
N GLU A 127 -0.77 3.47 -19.66
CA GLU A 127 -2.05 3.23 -18.96
C GLU A 127 -1.89 2.43 -17.66
N LYS A 128 -0.90 1.53 -17.62
CA LYS A 128 -0.57 0.78 -16.42
C LYS A 128 0.14 1.69 -15.43
N LYS A 129 -0.13 1.49 -14.15
CA LYS A 129 0.39 2.34 -13.08
C LYS A 129 1.03 1.50 -11.98
N LEU A 130 2.29 1.78 -11.68
CA LEU A 130 2.99 1.29 -10.51
C LEU A 130 2.84 2.32 -9.39
N MET A 131 2.14 1.95 -8.32
CA MET A 131 2.08 2.74 -7.09
C MET A 131 3.09 2.21 -6.09
N VAL A 132 3.81 3.14 -5.45
CA VAL A 132 4.82 2.85 -4.42
C VAL A 132 4.47 3.64 -3.17
N GLU A 133 4.03 2.95 -2.12
CA GLU A 133 3.67 3.56 -0.84
C GLU A 133 4.77 3.26 0.18
N VAL A 134 5.55 4.27 0.54
CA VAL A 134 6.54 4.17 1.61
C VAL A 134 5.86 4.54 2.93
N VAL A 135 5.88 3.60 3.87
CA VAL A 135 5.23 3.67 5.17
C VAL A 135 6.29 3.36 6.23
N TRP A 136 7.00 4.40 6.68
CA TRP A 136 8.17 4.27 7.57
C TRP A 136 9.19 3.25 7.01
N ASP A 137 9.38 2.13 7.70
CA ASP A 137 10.36 1.09 7.40
C ASP A 137 9.87 0.07 6.35
N ILE A 138 8.63 0.21 5.86
CA ILE A 138 8.01 -0.71 4.91
C ILE A 138 7.60 0.03 3.64
N VAL A 139 7.80 -0.60 2.48
CA VAL A 139 7.31 -0.11 1.19
C VAL A 139 6.39 -1.14 0.58
N GLY A 140 5.17 -0.73 0.24
CA GLY A 140 4.23 -1.53 -0.54
C GLY A 140 4.21 -1.10 -2.00
N LEU A 141 4.16 -2.07 -2.90
CA LEU A 141 4.09 -1.86 -4.34
C LEU A 141 2.82 -2.50 -4.91
N SER A 142 2.15 -1.79 -5.81
CA SER A 142 0.96 -2.27 -6.51
C SER A 142 1.01 -1.87 -7.98
N LEU A 143 0.69 -2.81 -8.88
CA LEU A 143 0.66 -2.60 -10.31
C LEU A 143 -0.80 -2.71 -10.80
N SER A 144 -1.38 -1.59 -11.23
CA SER A 144 -2.82 -1.44 -11.53
C SER A 144 -3.40 -2.42 -12.56
N SER A 145 -2.57 -3.04 -13.40
CA SER A 145 -3.03 -4.09 -14.33
C SER A 145 -3.30 -5.45 -13.69
N ARG A 146 -2.93 -5.64 -12.41
CA ARG A 146 -3.09 -6.89 -11.66
C ARG A 146 -4.09 -6.79 -10.51
N SER A 147 -4.57 -5.59 -10.19
CA SER A 147 -5.41 -5.38 -9.01
C SER A 147 -6.38 -4.22 -9.26
N GLU A 148 -7.69 -4.50 -9.15
CA GLU A 148 -8.80 -3.53 -9.09
C GLU A 148 -8.73 -2.61 -7.84
N GLY A 149 -7.56 -2.38 -7.26
CA GLY A 149 -7.37 -2.21 -5.81
C GLY A 149 -7.03 -0.82 -5.31
N VAL A 150 -7.34 0.25 -6.04
CA VAL A 150 -7.35 1.61 -5.47
C VAL A 150 -8.78 2.07 -5.32
N LEU A 151 -9.45 1.55 -4.30
CA LEU A 151 -10.75 2.09 -3.91
C LEU A 151 -10.50 3.29 -2.99
N ARG A 152 -10.59 4.49 -3.58
CA ARG A 152 -10.79 5.74 -2.86
C ARG A 152 -12.26 5.77 -2.43
N THR A 153 -12.57 5.42 -1.18
CA THR A 153 -13.91 5.67 -0.66
C THR A 153 -14.10 7.19 -0.57
N LYS A 154 -15.13 7.70 -1.26
CA LYS A 154 -15.46 9.14 -1.34
C LYS A 154 -15.45 9.77 0.07
N ARG A 155 -14.90 10.99 0.19
CA ARG A 155 -15.34 11.93 1.23
C ARG A 155 -16.83 12.18 1.03
N THR A 156 -17.66 11.68 1.94
CA THR A 156 -19.00 12.22 2.17
C THR A 156 -18.97 12.95 3.50
N GLY A 157 -19.11 14.28 3.45
CA GLY A 157 -19.13 15.17 4.62
C GLY A 157 -17.93 16.10 4.65
#